data_AF-A0A0G1QDG0-F1
#
_entry.id   AF-A0A0G1QDG0-F1
#
_cell.length_a   1.000
_cell.length_b   1.000
_cell.length_c   1.000
_cell.angle_alpha   90.00
_cell.angle_beta   90.00
_cell.angle_gamma   90.00
#
_symmetry.space_group_name_H-M   'P 1'
#
loop_
_entity.id
_entity.type
_entity.pdbx_description
1 polymer ?
#
loop_
_entity_poly.entity_id
_entity_poly.type
_entity_poly.pdbx_seq_one_letter_code
_entity_poly.pdbx_strand_id
1 'polypeptide(L)'
;MEHRYKQFAEVGVRNIDGFNELSGFQAMPYIIIFIDELADLMAYAPVEVEDTICRLAQMARATGIHLVLSTQRPSVDVITGLIKANIPTRIAFNVSSMIDSRVVLDMPGAEKLLGRGDMLYIPADQAKPSRIQGTYVSEQEVGKVVDFLKNQNTPVEYTQEVTSQTVIIGKGAGGSTGGGGQDQKFEEAVRLICQHDKASASLLQRRLSVGYARAARMLDQLEDAGIIGPAEGSKPRDVLMKNPDEYFASRAQASGDTGQHG
;
A
#
# COMPACT_ATOMS: atom_id res chain seq x y z
N MET A 1 -3.04 3.32 -13.41
CA MET A 1 -2.15 2.45 -14.21
C MET A 1 -2.94 1.48 -15.10
N GLU A 2 -3.75 0.57 -14.55
CA GLU A 2 -4.54 -0.41 -15.33
C GLU A 2 -5.42 0.23 -16.40
N HIS A 3 -6.06 1.36 -16.08
CA HIS A 3 -6.85 2.13 -17.04
C HIS A 3 -6.02 2.56 -18.26
N ARG A 4 -4.80 3.07 -18.05
CA ARG A 4 -3.88 3.45 -19.15
C ARG A 4 -3.50 2.24 -20.00
N TYR A 5 -3.24 1.09 -19.37
CA TYR A 5 -2.96 -0.15 -20.11
C TYR A 5 -4.13 -0.58 -21.01
N LYS A 6 -5.38 -0.46 -20.53
CA LYS A 6 -6.57 -0.75 -21.34
C LYS A 6 -6.66 0.20 -22.54
N GLN A 7 -6.50 1.51 -22.31
CA GLN A 7 -6.50 2.52 -23.36
C GLN A 7 -5.40 2.29 -24.40
N PHE A 8 -4.21 1.88 -23.97
CA PHE A 8 -3.10 1.57 -24.88
C PHE A 8 -3.39 0.34 -25.74
N ALA A 9 -3.98 -0.70 -25.14
CA ALA A 9 -4.35 -1.92 -25.86
C ALA A 9 -5.44 -1.65 -26.90
N GLU A 10 -6.42 -0.80 -26.59
CA GLU A 10 -7.52 -0.43 -27.50
C GLU A 10 -7.02 0.25 -28.79
N VAL A 11 -5.95 1.05 -28.70
CA VAL A 11 -5.37 1.76 -29.85
C VAL A 11 -4.10 1.09 -30.39
N GLY A 12 -3.71 -0.08 -29.86
CA GLY A 12 -2.59 -0.88 -30.35
C GLY A 12 -1.19 -0.34 -30.03
N VAL A 13 -1.03 0.47 -28.98
CA VAL A 13 0.27 1.04 -28.55
C VAL A 13 0.79 0.36 -27.28
N ARG A 14 2.09 0.50 -27.04
CA ARG A 14 2.78 -0.16 -25.90
C ARG A 14 3.06 0.77 -24.72
N ASN A 15 3.07 2.08 -24.94
CA ASN A 15 3.47 3.06 -23.95
C ASN A 15 2.77 4.40 -24.17
N ILE A 16 2.93 5.30 -23.20
CA ILE A 16 2.36 6.64 -23.20
C ILE A 16 2.87 7.50 -24.37
N ASP A 17 4.13 7.36 -24.78
CA ASP A 17 4.68 8.13 -25.91
C ASP A 17 3.95 7.78 -27.21
N GLY A 18 3.83 6.47 -27.51
CA GLY A 18 3.08 6.02 -28.68
C GLY A 18 1.59 6.39 -28.61
N PHE A 19 0.99 6.37 -27.41
CA PHE A 19 -0.38 6.84 -27.23
C PHE A 19 -0.53 8.34 -27.54
N ASN A 20 0.40 9.17 -27.08
CA ASN A 20 0.38 10.61 -27.27
C ASN A 20 0.67 11.02 -28.72
N GLU A 21 1.56 10.30 -29.41
CA GLU A 21 1.83 10.49 -30.83
C GLU A 21 0.58 10.24 -31.70
N LEU A 22 -0.25 9.24 -31.34
CA LEU A 22 -1.49 8.94 -32.05
C LEU A 22 -2.64 9.90 -31.72
N SER A 23 -2.74 10.34 -30.46
CA SER A 23 -3.86 11.18 -29.99
C SER A 23 -3.94 12.53 -30.72
N GLY A 24 -2.79 13.14 -31.05
CA GLY A 24 -2.67 14.36 -31.87
C GLY A 24 -3.24 15.66 -31.26
N PHE A 25 -4.22 15.57 -30.37
CA PHE A 25 -4.97 16.72 -29.83
C PHE A 25 -5.01 16.77 -28.30
N GLN A 26 -4.93 15.63 -27.62
CA GLN A 26 -4.94 15.58 -26.15
C GLN A 26 -3.92 14.57 -25.65
N ALA A 27 -2.73 15.06 -25.31
CA ALA A 27 -1.67 14.24 -24.74
C ALA A 27 -2.05 13.81 -23.32
N MET A 28 -1.97 12.51 -23.07
CA MET A 28 -2.04 11.95 -21.73
C MET A 28 -0.83 12.44 -20.92
N PRO A 29 -1.04 13.04 -19.74
CA PRO A 29 0.06 13.59 -18.95
C PRO A 29 0.88 12.50 -18.26
N TYR A 30 2.15 12.78 -18.03
CA TYR A 30 2.94 12.01 -17.07
C TYR A 30 2.47 12.27 -15.64
N ILE A 31 2.49 11.25 -14.80
CA ILE A 31 2.18 11.38 -13.37
C ILE A 31 3.46 11.09 -12.59
N ILE A 32 3.88 12.04 -11.75
CA ILE A 32 5.02 11.85 -10.85
C ILE A 32 4.48 11.88 -9.42
N ILE A 33 4.76 10.82 -8.67
CA ILE A 33 4.37 10.65 -7.27
C ILE A 33 5.61 10.91 -6.42
N PHE A 34 5.56 11.94 -5.58
CA PHE A 34 6.62 12.27 -4.63
C PHE A 34 6.24 11.81 -3.22
N ILE A 35 7.16 11.13 -2.53
CA ILE A 35 7.05 10.75 -1.13
C ILE A 35 8.28 11.29 -0.41
N ASP A 36 8.10 12.37 0.35
CA ASP A 36 9.20 13.12 0.99
C ASP A 36 9.88 12.31 2.13
N GLU A 37 9.12 11.47 2.83
CA GLU A 37 9.62 10.60 3.88
C GLU A 37 8.92 9.23 3.85
N LEU A 38 9.55 8.27 3.18
CA LEU A 38 9.03 6.91 3.08
C LEU A 38 8.93 6.22 4.45
N ALA A 39 9.81 6.54 5.40
CA ALA A 39 9.84 5.87 6.70
C ALA A 39 8.55 6.08 7.50
N ASP A 40 7.86 7.20 7.33
CA ASP A 40 6.59 7.45 8.01
C ASP A 40 5.46 6.55 7.49
N LEU A 41 5.43 6.31 6.17
CA LEU A 41 4.50 5.36 5.58
C LEU A 41 4.81 3.92 5.99
N MET A 42 6.10 3.56 5.99
CA MET A 42 6.55 2.23 6.40
C MET A 42 6.30 1.97 7.89
N ALA A 43 6.35 2.99 8.75
CA ALA A 43 6.03 2.85 10.17
C ALA A 43 4.53 2.58 10.42
N TYR A 44 3.66 3.06 9.51
CA TYR A 44 2.21 2.92 9.64
C TYR A 44 1.68 1.62 9.01
N ALA A 45 2.10 1.31 7.79
CA ALA A 45 1.58 0.19 7.00
C ALA A 45 2.67 -0.42 6.09
N PRO A 46 3.70 -1.09 6.67
CA PRO A 46 4.89 -1.50 5.92
C PRO A 46 4.58 -2.46 4.77
N VAL A 47 3.69 -3.43 5.01
CA VAL A 47 3.36 -4.46 4.01
C VAL A 47 2.60 -3.84 2.84
N GLU A 48 1.55 -3.06 3.14
CA GLU A 48 0.70 -2.47 2.10
C GLU A 48 1.46 -1.41 1.28
N VAL A 49 2.32 -0.64 1.92
CA VAL A 49 3.17 0.36 1.27
C VAL A 49 4.22 -0.31 0.39
N GLU A 50 4.92 -1.33 0.90
CA GLU A 50 5.90 -2.09 0.12
C GLU A 50 5.27 -2.76 -1.11
N ASP A 51 4.13 -3.43 -0.95
CA ASP A 51 3.40 -4.08 -2.03
C ASP A 51 2.97 -3.05 -3.10
N THR A 52 2.46 -1.90 -2.67
CA THR A 52 2.02 -0.83 -3.57
C THR A 52 3.20 -0.23 -4.35
N ILE A 53 4.32 0.05 -3.67
CA ILE A 53 5.54 0.57 -4.28
C ILE A 53 6.08 -0.44 -5.30
N CYS A 54 6.19 -1.72 -4.93
CA CYS A 54 6.69 -2.76 -5.83
C CYS A 54 5.80 -2.91 -7.06
N ARG A 55 4.48 -2.93 -6.86
CA ARG A 55 3.50 -3.01 -7.96
C ARG A 55 3.60 -1.84 -8.92
N LEU A 56 3.69 -0.61 -8.39
CA LEU A 56 3.90 0.59 -9.20
C LEU A 56 5.23 0.50 -9.93
N ALA A 57 6.34 0.27 -9.24
CA ALA A 57 7.67 0.25 -9.84
C ALA A 57 7.80 -0.79 -10.98
N GLN A 58 7.15 -1.95 -10.87
CA GLN A 58 7.18 -3.01 -11.89
C GLN A 58 6.40 -2.66 -13.17
N MET A 59 5.22 -2.05 -13.03
CA MET A 59 4.26 -1.94 -14.12
C MET A 59 4.08 -0.49 -14.62
N ALA A 60 4.54 0.51 -13.88
CA ALA A 60 4.23 1.90 -14.18
C ALA A 60 5.02 2.49 -15.36
N ARG A 61 6.20 1.93 -15.68
CA ARG A 61 7.15 2.49 -16.68
C ARG A 61 6.48 2.80 -18.03
N ALA A 62 5.74 1.85 -18.58
CA ALA A 62 5.09 2.04 -19.88
C ALA A 62 3.92 3.04 -19.81
N THR A 63 3.29 3.16 -18.64
CA THR A 63 2.11 4.01 -18.40
C THR A 63 2.44 5.47 -18.12
N GLY A 64 3.72 5.86 -18.07
CA GLY A 64 4.13 7.23 -17.76
C GLY A 64 3.81 7.64 -16.33
N ILE A 65 3.81 6.68 -15.39
CA ILE A 65 3.68 6.94 -13.96
C ILE A 65 5.06 6.69 -13.35
N HIS A 66 5.58 7.67 -12.61
CA HIS A 66 6.92 7.65 -12.04
C HIS A 66 6.85 7.92 -10.53
N LEU A 67 7.77 7.28 -9.80
CA LEU A 67 7.82 7.37 -8.35
C LEU A 67 9.15 7.98 -7.92
N VAL A 68 9.10 8.97 -7.03
CA VAL A 68 10.25 9.57 -6.38
C VAL A 68 10.08 9.38 -4.88
N LEU A 69 10.95 8.55 -4.30
CA LEU A 69 10.96 8.22 -2.88
C LEU A 69 12.18 8.87 -2.23
N SER A 70 11.96 9.60 -1.14
CA SER A 70 13.03 10.07 -0.26
C SER A 70 12.80 9.59 1.17
N THR A 71 13.89 9.52 1.92
CA THR A 71 13.87 9.24 3.36
C THR A 71 15.15 9.76 3.99
N GLN A 72 15.05 10.24 5.22
CA GLN A 72 16.22 10.57 6.04
C GLN A 72 16.66 9.39 6.93
N ARG A 73 15.90 8.28 6.91
CA ARG A 73 16.13 7.08 7.72
C ARG A 73 16.50 5.89 6.82
N PRO A 74 17.75 5.83 6.35
CA PRO A 74 18.23 4.74 5.50
C PRO A 74 18.44 3.44 6.31
N SER A 75 17.35 2.79 6.72
CA SER A 75 17.37 1.47 7.37
C SER A 75 16.84 0.37 6.44
N VAL A 76 17.19 -0.89 6.74
CA VAL A 76 16.72 -2.06 5.99
C VAL A 76 15.20 -2.23 6.08
N ASP A 77 14.60 -1.76 7.17
CA ASP A 77 13.15 -1.81 7.39
C ASP A 77 12.39 -0.78 6.54
N VAL A 78 13.06 0.30 6.13
CA VAL A 78 12.48 1.35 5.26
C VAL A 78 12.81 1.08 3.80
N ILE A 79 14.08 0.78 3.50
CA ILE A 79 14.59 0.50 2.15
C ILE A 79 14.86 -1.00 2.04
N THR A 80 13.77 -1.75 1.90
CA THR A 80 13.80 -3.21 1.87
C THR A 80 14.45 -3.74 0.60
N GLY A 81 14.77 -5.05 0.60
CA GLY A 81 15.27 -5.73 -0.60
C GLY A 81 14.29 -5.69 -1.78
N LEU A 82 12.97 -5.77 -1.52
CA LEU A 82 11.95 -5.73 -2.57
C LEU A 82 11.84 -4.34 -3.21
N ILE A 83 11.89 -3.27 -2.41
CA ILE A 83 11.93 -1.90 -2.92
C ILE A 83 13.17 -1.72 -3.80
N LYS A 84 14.35 -2.13 -3.31
CA LYS A 84 15.61 -2.04 -4.07
C LYS A 84 15.59 -2.82 -5.38
N ALA A 85 14.97 -4.00 -5.39
CA ALA A 85 14.87 -4.83 -6.59
C ALA A 85 14.05 -4.16 -7.71
N ASN A 86 13.08 -3.32 -7.36
CA ASN A 86 12.20 -2.66 -8.33
C ASN A 86 12.57 -1.20 -8.63
N ILE A 87 13.44 -0.58 -7.83
CA ILE A 87 13.91 0.80 -8.01
C ILE A 87 15.43 0.81 -8.24
N PRO A 88 15.87 0.70 -9.52
CA PRO A 88 17.28 0.57 -9.86
C PRO A 88 18.04 1.89 -9.82
N THR A 89 17.37 3.03 -10.09
CA THR A 89 18.00 4.36 -10.03
C THR A 89 18.02 4.85 -8.59
N ARG A 90 19.17 5.23 -8.07
CA ARG A 90 19.35 5.65 -6.67
C ARG A 90 20.22 6.89 -6.54
N ILE A 91 19.89 7.71 -5.56
CA ILE A 91 20.67 8.88 -5.16
C ILE A 91 20.90 8.77 -3.66
N ALA A 92 22.13 8.94 -3.21
CA ALA A 92 22.45 9.10 -1.80
C ALA A 92 23.24 10.39 -1.58
N PHE A 93 22.73 11.24 -0.69
CA PHE A 93 23.48 12.34 -0.10
C PHE A 93 24.38 11.81 1.02
N ASN A 94 25.08 12.71 1.72
CA ASN A 94 25.86 12.33 2.90
C ASN A 94 25.00 11.59 3.93
N VAL A 95 25.48 10.43 4.35
CA VAL A 95 24.86 9.58 5.38
C VAL A 95 25.82 9.39 6.56
N SER A 96 25.28 8.97 7.71
CA SER A 96 26.07 8.90 8.95
C SER A 96 27.06 7.74 8.99
N SER A 97 26.79 6.64 8.27
CA SER A 97 27.63 5.45 8.34
C SER A 97 27.76 4.70 7.03
N MET A 98 28.80 3.86 6.97
CA MET A 98 29.00 2.91 5.87
C MET A 98 27.85 1.89 5.76
N ILE A 99 27.13 1.62 6.85
CA ILE A 99 25.97 0.72 6.87
C ILE A 99 24.82 1.40 6.12
N ASP A 100 24.54 2.66 6.43
CA ASP A 100 23.51 3.47 5.76
C ASP A 100 23.79 3.61 4.27
N SER A 101 25.06 3.81 3.88
CA SER A 101 25.46 3.84 2.48
C SER A 101 25.13 2.53 1.77
N ARG A 102 25.36 1.38 2.42
CA ARG A 102 25.01 0.08 1.86
C ARG A 102 23.51 -0.15 1.80
N VAL A 103 22.74 0.40 2.74
CA VAL A 103 21.28 0.30 2.68
C VAL A 103 20.76 0.96 1.41
N VAL A 104 21.24 2.15 1.06
CA VAL A 104 20.76 2.89 -0.13
C VAL A 104 21.42 2.42 -1.43
N LEU A 105 22.76 2.28 -1.45
CA LEU A 105 23.54 2.08 -2.69
C LEU A 105 24.05 0.65 -2.90
N ASP A 106 23.81 -0.26 -1.95
CA ASP A 106 24.42 -1.60 -1.90
C ASP A 106 25.97 -1.58 -1.81
N MET A 107 26.56 -0.40 -1.59
CA MET A 107 28.01 -0.21 -1.49
C MET A 107 28.37 0.94 -0.52
N PRO A 108 29.60 0.96 0.03
CA PRO A 108 30.10 2.11 0.78
C PRO A 108 30.41 3.30 -0.14
N GLY A 109 30.44 4.50 0.43
CA GLY A 109 30.87 5.72 -0.26
C GLY A 109 30.10 6.97 0.13
N ALA A 110 28.81 6.85 0.41
CA ALA A 110 27.97 8.00 0.76
C ALA A 110 28.37 8.62 2.11
N GLU A 111 28.92 7.83 3.03
CA GLU A 111 29.43 8.31 4.32
C GLU A 111 30.64 9.25 4.20
N LYS A 112 31.28 9.29 3.03
CA LYS A 112 32.46 10.12 2.73
C LYS A 112 32.10 11.42 2.00
N LEU A 113 30.83 11.62 1.68
CA LEU A 113 30.37 12.86 1.04
C LEU A 113 30.49 14.05 2.00
N LEU A 114 30.58 15.25 1.44
CA LEU A 114 30.82 16.49 2.19
C LEU A 114 29.53 17.14 2.72
N GLY A 115 28.37 16.60 2.34
CA GLY A 115 27.06 17.21 2.58
C GLY A 115 26.77 18.37 1.63
N ARG A 116 25.79 19.21 1.96
CA ARG A 116 25.44 20.44 1.20
C ARG A 116 25.31 20.23 -0.32
N GLY A 117 24.58 19.18 -0.72
CA GLY A 117 24.32 18.86 -2.12
C GLY A 117 25.29 17.84 -2.74
N ASP A 118 26.40 17.49 -2.09
CA ASP A 118 27.29 16.43 -2.57
C ASP A 118 26.59 15.06 -2.48
N MET A 119 26.52 14.33 -3.59
CA MET A 119 25.77 13.09 -3.72
C MET A 119 26.44 12.05 -4.61
N LEU A 120 26.07 10.79 -4.41
CA LEU A 120 26.33 9.68 -5.33
C LEU A 120 25.05 9.33 -6.08
N TYR A 121 25.14 9.23 -7.40
CA TYR A 121 24.06 8.87 -8.29
C TYR A 121 24.36 7.55 -9.00
N ILE A 122 23.44 6.59 -8.91
CA ILE A 122 23.47 5.32 -9.65
C ILE A 122 22.31 5.34 -10.65
N PRO A 123 22.58 5.41 -11.96
CA PRO A 123 21.55 5.25 -12.97
C PRO A 123 21.17 3.77 -13.13
N ALA A 124 20.01 3.50 -13.73
CA ALA A 124 19.50 2.13 -13.90
C ALA A 124 20.37 1.23 -14.79
N ASP A 125 21.22 1.81 -15.65
CA ASP A 125 22.04 1.13 -16.64
C ASP A 125 23.52 0.97 -16.23
N GLN A 126 23.93 1.49 -15.07
CA GLN A 126 25.32 1.40 -14.60
C GLN A 126 25.40 0.86 -13.18
N ALA A 127 26.37 -0.03 -12.95
CA ALA A 127 26.60 -0.60 -11.63
C ALA A 127 27.40 0.32 -10.69
N LYS A 128 28.09 1.34 -11.21
CA LYS A 128 28.97 2.22 -10.41
C LYS A 128 28.34 3.60 -10.25
N PRO A 129 28.42 4.20 -9.05
CA PRO A 129 27.92 5.53 -8.82
C PRO A 129 28.82 6.58 -9.48
N SER A 130 28.20 7.64 -9.97
CA SER A 130 28.85 8.90 -10.31
C SER A 130 28.68 9.87 -9.15
N ARG A 131 29.75 10.55 -8.74
CA ARG A 131 29.66 11.64 -7.75
C ARG A 131 29.20 12.92 -8.46
N ILE A 132 28.16 13.54 -7.93
CA ILE A 132 27.52 14.74 -8.50
C ILE A 132 27.36 15.78 -7.40
N GLN A 133 27.50 17.06 -7.77
CA GLN A 133 27.14 18.17 -6.90
C GLN A 133 25.73 18.64 -7.24
N GLY A 134 24.83 18.57 -6.26
CA GLY A 134 23.47 19.06 -6.37
C GLY A 134 23.41 20.57 -6.47
N THR A 135 22.49 21.05 -7.30
CA THR A 135 22.19 22.48 -7.42
C THR A 135 21.49 22.95 -6.16
N TYR A 136 22.02 24.01 -5.54
CA TYR A 136 21.34 24.68 -4.44
C TYR A 136 20.22 25.56 -5.00
N VAL A 137 19.02 25.40 -4.45
CA VAL A 137 17.87 26.27 -4.71
C VAL A 137 17.36 26.74 -3.36
N SER A 138 17.26 28.06 -3.19
CA SER A 138 16.74 28.66 -1.96
C SER A 138 15.22 28.57 -1.90
N GLU A 139 14.66 28.59 -0.69
CA GLU A 139 13.21 28.64 -0.47
C GLU A 139 12.56 29.86 -1.15
N GLN A 140 13.29 30.98 -1.22
CA GLN A 140 12.83 32.18 -1.93
C GLN A 140 12.70 31.95 -3.44
N GLU A 141 13.62 31.21 -4.06
CA GLU A 141 13.53 30.84 -5.47
C GLU A 141 12.38 29.87 -5.72
N VAL A 142 12.19 28.89 -4.84
CA VAL A 142 11.02 27.99 -4.90
C VAL A 142 9.72 28.78 -4.84
N GLY A 143 9.59 29.71 -3.89
CA GLY A 143 8.42 30.58 -3.75
C GLY A 143 8.13 31.38 -5.03
N LYS A 144 9.16 32.00 -5.62
CA LYS A 144 9.03 32.74 -6.89
C LYS A 144 8.52 31.86 -8.03
N VAL A 145 9.01 30.63 -8.15
CA VAL A 145 8.57 29.70 -9.20
C VAL A 145 7.12 29.26 -8.95
N VAL A 146 6.77 28.95 -7.70
CA VAL A 146 5.39 28.59 -7.33
C VAL A 146 4.42 29.73 -7.64
N ASP A 147 4.76 30.97 -7.29
CA ASP A 147 3.92 32.14 -7.56
C ASP A 147 3.80 32.41 -9.06
N PHE A 148 4.90 32.27 -9.80
CA PHE A 148 4.88 32.35 -11.26
C PHE A 148 3.92 31.33 -11.87
N LEU A 149 3.93 30.06 -11.42
CA LEU A 149 3.03 29.02 -11.90
C LEU A 149 1.56 29.29 -11.53
N LYS A 150 1.29 29.74 -10.31
CA LYS A 150 -0.07 30.12 -9.86
C LYS A 150 -0.65 31.24 -10.72
N ASN A 151 0.18 32.23 -11.06
CA ASN A 151 -0.23 33.39 -11.85
C ASN A 151 -0.51 33.07 -13.33
N GLN A 152 -0.09 31.90 -13.83
CA GLN A 152 -0.41 31.47 -15.20
C GLN A 152 -1.85 30.98 -15.36
N ASN A 153 -2.68 30.95 -14.30
CA ASN A 153 -4.08 30.51 -14.33
C ASN A 153 -4.27 29.14 -15.02
N THR A 154 -3.28 28.25 -14.90
CA THR A 154 -3.44 26.88 -15.41
C THR A 154 -4.55 26.21 -14.59
N PRO A 155 -5.60 25.66 -15.21
CA PRO A 155 -6.66 24.99 -14.47
C PRO A 155 -6.07 23.82 -13.69
N VAL A 156 -6.13 23.91 -12.35
CA VAL A 156 -5.72 22.82 -11.47
C VAL A 156 -6.94 21.96 -11.20
N GLU A 157 -6.99 20.81 -11.85
CA GLU A 157 -8.03 19.82 -11.62
C GLU A 157 -7.58 18.88 -10.50
N TYR A 158 -8.11 19.11 -9.28
CA TYR A 158 -7.93 18.17 -8.19
C TYR A 158 -8.91 17.01 -8.35
N THR A 159 -8.38 15.82 -8.61
CA THR A 159 -9.19 14.60 -8.64
C THR A 159 -9.51 14.18 -7.21
N GLN A 160 -10.71 14.49 -6.72
CA GLN A 160 -11.13 14.14 -5.35
C GLN A 160 -11.09 12.64 -5.07
N GLU A 161 -11.23 11.79 -6.09
CA GLU A 161 -11.12 10.33 -5.96
C GLU A 161 -9.76 9.88 -5.40
N VAL A 162 -8.69 10.65 -5.61
CA VAL A 162 -7.35 10.32 -5.10
C VAL A 162 -7.30 10.43 -3.57
N THR A 163 -8.07 11.33 -2.96
CA THR A 163 -8.08 11.57 -1.52
C THR A 163 -9.29 10.97 -0.80
N SER A 164 -10.39 10.70 -1.52
CA SER A 164 -11.63 10.17 -0.97
C SER A 164 -11.77 8.65 -1.07
N GLN A 165 -10.92 7.98 -1.86
CA GLN A 165 -10.90 6.52 -1.88
C GLN A 165 -10.51 6.01 -0.50
N THR A 166 -11.44 5.31 0.15
CA THR A 166 -11.19 4.56 1.38
C THR A 166 -10.14 3.50 1.06
N VAL A 167 -8.90 3.74 1.48
CA VAL A 167 -7.86 2.73 1.45
C VAL A 167 -8.28 1.65 2.43
N ILE A 168 -8.92 0.60 1.92
CA ILE A 168 -9.10 -0.64 2.68
C ILE A 168 -7.69 -1.21 2.80
N ILE A 169 -7.02 -0.92 3.93
CA ILE A 169 -5.74 -1.49 4.30
C ILE A 169 -5.98 -3.00 4.48
N GLY A 170 -5.87 -3.70 3.36
CA GLY A 170 -6.10 -5.12 3.24
C GLY A 170 -4.98 -5.84 3.97
N LYS A 171 -5.21 -6.13 5.25
CA LYS A 171 -4.31 -6.96 6.04
C LYS A 171 -4.09 -8.31 5.34
N GLY A 172 -2.93 -8.45 4.71
CA GLY A 172 -2.28 -9.70 4.32
C GLY A 172 -3.16 -10.70 3.57
N ALA A 173 -3.08 -10.67 2.24
CA ALA A 173 -3.51 -11.79 1.40
C ALA A 173 -2.57 -12.99 1.57
N GLY A 174 -2.85 -13.82 2.58
CA GLY A 174 -2.55 -15.24 2.53
C GLY A 174 -3.82 -15.99 2.11
N GLY A 175 -3.96 -16.27 0.82
CA GLY A 175 -4.86 -17.31 0.30
C GLY A 175 -6.22 -16.86 -0.24
N SER A 176 -6.36 -17.03 -1.57
CA SER A 176 -7.56 -17.39 -2.35
C SER A 176 -8.84 -16.54 -2.25
N THR A 177 -9.12 -15.86 -3.37
CA THR A 177 -10.40 -15.75 -4.10
C THR A 177 -11.66 -16.33 -3.45
N GLY A 178 -12.63 -15.45 -3.21
CA GLY A 178 -14.05 -15.76 -3.01
C GLY A 178 -14.80 -14.49 -2.60
N GLY A 179 -15.62 -13.93 -3.50
CA GLY A 179 -16.33 -12.68 -3.25
C GLY A 179 -17.34 -12.76 -2.10
N GLY A 180 -17.56 -11.61 -1.44
CA GLY A 180 -18.73 -11.38 -0.59
C GLY A 180 -18.64 -11.85 0.86
N GLY A 181 -18.14 -10.97 1.74
CA GLY A 181 -18.80 -10.71 3.03
C GLY A 181 -18.41 -11.49 4.28
N GLN A 182 -17.77 -12.66 4.23
CA GLN A 182 -17.39 -13.41 5.45
C GLN A 182 -16.03 -14.08 5.35
N ASP A 183 -15.31 -14.21 6.47
CA ASP A 183 -14.02 -14.91 6.50
C ASP A 183 -14.21 -16.39 6.12
N GLN A 184 -13.30 -16.94 5.32
CA GLN A 184 -13.36 -18.34 4.87
C GLN A 184 -13.45 -19.36 6.02
N LYS A 185 -12.92 -19.02 7.20
CA LYS A 185 -12.96 -19.84 8.41
C LYS A 185 -14.01 -19.35 9.42
N PHE A 186 -14.93 -18.48 9.00
CA PHE A 186 -15.97 -17.95 9.88
C PHE A 186 -16.85 -19.06 10.45
N GLU A 187 -17.33 -19.99 9.62
CA GLU A 187 -18.15 -21.11 10.10
C GLU A 187 -17.41 -22.01 11.10
N GLU A 188 -16.11 -22.25 10.85
CA GLU A 188 -15.24 -22.97 11.79
C GLU A 188 -15.10 -22.20 13.11
N ALA A 189 -14.99 -20.86 13.04
CA ALA A 189 -14.94 -20.00 14.22
C ALA A 189 -16.24 -20.03 15.01
N VAL A 190 -17.42 -20.01 14.36
CA VAL A 190 -18.73 -20.17 15.01
C VAL A 190 -18.76 -21.47 15.80
N ARG A 191 -18.49 -22.60 15.12
CA ARG A 191 -18.54 -23.93 15.74
C ARG A 191 -17.57 -24.06 16.91
N LEU A 192 -16.38 -23.48 16.78
CA LEU A 192 -15.37 -23.48 17.84
C LEU A 192 -15.79 -22.63 19.04
N ILE A 193 -16.26 -21.40 18.81
CA ILE A 193 -16.59 -20.46 19.88
C ILE A 193 -17.83 -20.91 20.65
N CYS A 194 -18.84 -21.47 20.00
CA CYS A 194 -20.03 -22.02 20.67
C CYS A 194 -19.71 -23.16 21.65
N GLN A 195 -18.56 -23.83 21.52
CA GLN A 195 -18.09 -24.89 22.44
C GLN A 195 -17.34 -24.35 23.67
N HIS A 196 -17.16 -23.04 23.77
CA HIS A 196 -16.41 -22.38 24.85
C HIS A 196 -17.26 -21.30 25.53
N ASP A 197 -17.02 -21.04 26.82
CA ASP A 197 -17.75 -19.98 27.53
C ASP A 197 -17.23 -18.57 27.24
N LYS A 198 -15.99 -18.46 26.72
CA LYS A 198 -15.32 -17.18 26.46
C LYS A 198 -14.62 -17.21 25.09
N ALA A 199 -14.79 -16.13 24.33
CA ALA A 199 -14.14 -15.91 23.04
C ALA A 199 -12.96 -14.95 23.17
N SER A 200 -11.82 -15.31 22.57
CA SER A 200 -10.63 -14.43 22.54
C SER A 200 -9.84 -14.62 21.25
N ALA A 201 -9.08 -13.59 20.87
CA ALA A 201 -8.26 -13.64 19.66
C ALA A 201 -7.23 -14.77 19.77
N SER A 202 -6.60 -14.92 20.94
CA SER A 202 -5.63 -15.98 21.21
C SER A 202 -6.21 -17.40 21.05
N LEU A 203 -7.48 -17.61 21.42
CA LEU A 203 -8.16 -18.90 21.23
C LEU A 203 -8.33 -19.23 19.74
N LEU A 204 -8.81 -18.26 18.95
CA LEU A 204 -8.98 -18.40 17.50
C LEU A 204 -7.64 -18.58 16.79
N GLN A 205 -6.61 -17.82 17.16
CA GLN A 205 -5.27 -17.94 16.60
C GLN A 205 -4.71 -19.36 16.77
N ARG A 206 -4.81 -19.93 17.98
CA ARG A 206 -4.25 -21.26 18.29
C ARG A 206 -5.03 -22.38 17.63
N ARG A 207 -6.36 -22.28 17.58
CA ARG A 207 -7.24 -23.36 17.09
C ARG A 207 -7.43 -23.37 15.59
N LEU A 208 -7.47 -22.19 14.96
CA LEU A 208 -7.68 -22.05 13.52
C LEU A 208 -6.39 -21.74 12.75
N SER A 209 -5.25 -21.65 13.45
CA SER A 209 -3.93 -21.31 12.88
C SER A 209 -3.98 -20.02 12.06
N VAL A 210 -4.64 -18.99 12.60
CA VAL A 210 -4.80 -17.68 11.97
C VAL A 210 -3.98 -16.60 12.69
N GLY A 211 -3.55 -15.57 11.97
CA GLY A 211 -2.87 -14.42 12.57
C GLY A 211 -3.79 -13.58 13.46
N TYR A 212 -3.21 -12.81 14.39
CA TYR A 212 -3.95 -12.00 15.38
C TYR A 212 -5.01 -11.10 14.72
N ALA A 213 -4.65 -10.43 13.64
CA ALA A 213 -5.56 -9.52 12.97
C ALA A 213 -6.75 -10.21 12.27
N ARG A 214 -6.57 -11.47 11.83
CA ARG A 214 -7.67 -12.27 11.28
C ARG A 214 -8.57 -12.77 12.41
N ALA A 215 -7.98 -13.21 13.53
CA ALA A 215 -8.73 -13.59 14.73
C ALA A 215 -9.55 -12.42 15.30
N ALA A 216 -8.99 -11.19 15.32
CA ALA A 216 -9.72 -10.00 15.75
C ALA A 216 -10.92 -9.70 14.85
N ARG A 217 -10.73 -9.72 13.52
CA ARG A 217 -11.84 -9.55 12.56
C ARG A 217 -12.91 -10.64 12.71
N MET A 218 -12.52 -11.88 12.96
CA MET A 218 -13.46 -12.97 13.23
C MET A 218 -14.28 -12.71 14.49
N LEU A 219 -13.68 -12.16 15.56
CA LEU A 219 -14.43 -11.77 16.76
C LEU A 219 -15.44 -10.67 16.45
N ASP A 220 -15.06 -9.66 15.68
CA ASP A 220 -15.97 -8.58 15.28
C ASP A 220 -17.14 -9.13 14.44
N GLN A 221 -16.86 -10.03 13.49
CA GLN A 221 -17.91 -10.71 12.72
C GLN A 221 -18.81 -11.62 13.57
N LEU A 222 -18.27 -12.25 14.63
CA LEU A 222 -19.05 -13.06 15.56
C LEU A 222 -19.93 -12.19 16.48
N GLU A 223 -19.48 -10.98 16.81
CA GLU A 223 -20.26 -9.99 17.55
C GLU A 223 -21.41 -9.46 16.68
N ASP A 224 -21.11 -9.06 15.43
CA ASP A 224 -22.13 -8.63 14.45
C ASP A 224 -23.17 -9.73 14.19
N ALA A 225 -22.75 -11.00 14.24
CA ALA A 225 -23.62 -12.16 14.11
C ALA A 225 -24.40 -12.51 15.39
N GLY A 226 -24.20 -11.78 16.50
CA GLY A 226 -24.87 -12.00 17.78
C GLY A 226 -24.41 -13.26 18.53
N ILE A 227 -23.29 -13.86 18.14
CA ILE A 227 -22.77 -15.10 18.75
C ILE A 227 -22.00 -14.79 20.03
N ILE A 228 -21.34 -13.63 20.08
CA ILE A 228 -20.61 -13.15 21.26
C ILE A 228 -21.04 -11.74 21.65
N GLY A 229 -20.82 -11.40 22.93
CA GLY A 229 -21.10 -10.08 23.47
C GLY A 229 -20.07 -9.03 23.05
N PRO A 230 -20.33 -7.76 23.41
CA PRO A 230 -19.50 -6.63 22.99
C PRO A 230 -18.09 -6.67 23.59
N ALA A 231 -17.19 -5.92 22.96
CA ALA A 231 -15.81 -5.81 23.43
C ALA A 231 -15.71 -5.09 24.80
N GLU A 232 -15.19 -5.77 25.82
CA GLU A 232 -14.79 -5.15 27.10
C GLU A 232 -13.26 -5.01 27.19
N GLY A 233 -12.70 -4.04 26.47
CA GLY A 233 -11.26 -3.78 26.46
C GLY A 233 -10.47 -4.99 25.98
N SER A 234 -9.48 -5.44 26.76
CA SER A 234 -8.63 -6.59 26.43
C SER A 234 -9.14 -7.94 26.96
N LYS A 235 -10.31 -7.96 27.62
CA LYS A 235 -10.85 -9.19 28.22
C LYS A 235 -11.51 -10.10 27.16
N PRO A 236 -11.50 -11.43 27.36
CA PRO A 236 -12.29 -12.34 26.54
C PRO A 236 -13.79 -11.99 26.57
N ARG A 237 -14.42 -12.01 25.40
CA ARG A 237 -15.84 -11.69 25.22
C ARG A 237 -16.71 -12.87 25.65
N ASP A 238 -17.89 -12.58 26.21
CA ASP A 238 -18.86 -13.59 26.59
C ASP A 238 -19.50 -14.24 25.37
N VAL A 239 -19.65 -15.58 25.40
CA VAL A 239 -20.33 -16.32 24.34
C VAL A 239 -21.82 -16.34 24.65
N LEU A 240 -22.62 -15.74 23.77
CA LEU A 240 -24.07 -15.60 23.92
C LEU A 240 -24.81 -16.82 23.35
N MET A 241 -24.24 -17.47 22.35
CA MET A 241 -24.83 -18.63 21.67
C MET A 241 -23.97 -19.88 21.82
N LYS A 242 -24.51 -20.92 22.48
CA LYS A 242 -23.80 -22.18 22.74
C LYS A 242 -24.11 -23.29 21.74
N ASN A 243 -25.15 -23.12 20.94
CA ASN A 243 -25.55 -24.09 19.93
C ASN A 243 -25.29 -23.53 18.53
N PRO A 244 -24.25 -24.00 17.80
CA PRO A 244 -23.94 -23.49 16.48
C PRO A 244 -25.03 -23.84 15.45
N ASP A 245 -25.80 -24.91 15.66
CA ASP A 245 -26.85 -25.34 14.71
C ASP A 245 -28.03 -24.37 14.69
N GLU A 246 -28.31 -23.68 15.81
CA GLU A 246 -29.32 -22.62 15.88
C GLU A 246 -28.95 -21.40 15.03
N TYR A 247 -27.65 -21.03 15.01
CA TYR A 247 -27.14 -19.99 14.14
C TYR A 247 -27.31 -20.35 12.65
N PHE A 248 -26.92 -21.56 12.26
CA PHE A 248 -27.02 -21.98 10.85
C PHE A 248 -28.48 -22.17 10.40
N ALA A 249 -29.35 -22.65 11.28
CA ALA A 249 -30.78 -22.80 11.00
C ALA A 249 -31.49 -21.45 10.82
N SER A 250 -31.23 -20.47 11.69
CA SER A 250 -31.80 -19.12 11.57
C SER A 250 -31.35 -18.40 10.31
N ARG A 251 -30.09 -18.58 9.91
CA ARG A 251 -29.57 -18.03 8.65
C ARG A 251 -30.20 -18.67 7.41
N ALA A 252 -30.42 -19.99 7.43
CA ALA A 252 -31.08 -20.71 6.33
C ALA A 252 -32.54 -20.24 6.12
N GLN A 253 -33.26 -19.95 7.20
CA GLN A 253 -34.62 -19.39 7.15
C GLN A 253 -34.64 -17.96 6.60
N ALA A 254 -33.69 -17.11 6.99
CA ALA A 254 -33.58 -15.73 6.49
C ALA A 254 -33.25 -15.66 4.98
N SER A 255 -32.50 -16.63 4.45
CA SER A 255 -32.23 -16.74 3.00
C SER A 255 -33.38 -17.36 2.19
N GLY A 256 -34.37 -17.97 2.84
CA GLY A 256 -35.51 -18.62 2.18
C GLY A 256 -36.72 -17.71 1.90
N ASP A 257 -36.80 -16.55 2.55
CA ASP A 257 -37.99 -15.69 2.53
C ASP A 257 -37.99 -14.63 1.41
N THR A 258 -36.91 -14.54 0.61
CA THR A 258 -36.81 -13.57 -0.50
C THR A 258 -37.31 -14.12 -1.85
N GLY A 259 -37.96 -15.29 -1.86
CA GLY A 259 -38.26 -16.06 -3.07
C GLY A 259 -39.73 -16.34 -3.40
N GLN A 260 -40.71 -15.84 -2.64
CA GLN A 260 -42.13 -16.00 -2.98
C GLN A 260 -42.98 -14.81 -2.50
N HIS A 261 -43.09 -13.76 -3.31
CA HIS A 261 -44.32 -12.98 -3.51
C HIS A 261 -44.29 -12.46 -4.95
N GLY A 262 -44.89 -13.26 -5.83
CA GLY A 262 -45.52 -12.76 -7.06
C GLY A 262 -46.95 -12.37 -6.77
#